data_AF-A0A7Y2A933-F1
#
_entry.id   AF-A0A7Y2A933-F1
#
_cell.length_a   1.000
_cell.length_b   1.000
_cell.length_c   1.000
_cell.angle_alpha   90.00
_cell.angle_beta   90.00
_cell.angle_gamma   90.00
#
_symmetry.space_group_name_H-M   'P 1'
#
loop_
_entity.id
_entity.type
_entity.pdbx_description
1 polymer ?
#
loop_
_entity_poly.entity_id
_entity_poly.type
_entity_poly.pdbx_seq_one_letter_code
_entity_poly.pdbx_strand_id
1 'polypeptide(L)'
;MTITQLKYVLAVAEYQNFTKAAEKTFVTQPTLSMQIQKLEDELDIQIFDRTKKPIELTNVGTKIVQQARNIVNESNRMQDVVDQEKGFVGGEFHLGIIPTVMPTLLPMFLKTFNNKFPKVQLKIEELTTDEIISKIQ
;
A
#
# COMPACT_ATOMS: atom_id res chain seq x y z
N MET A 1 -7.83 2.19 -18.43
CA MET A 1 -7.21 1.76 -17.16
C MET A 1 -7.51 2.81 -16.10
N THR A 2 -7.73 2.41 -14.84
CA THR A 2 -8.05 3.32 -13.71
C THR A 2 -7.32 2.91 -12.43
N ILE A 3 -7.08 3.85 -11.51
CA ILE A 3 -6.48 3.57 -10.18
C ILE A 3 -7.33 2.56 -9.39
N THR A 4 -8.65 2.64 -9.50
CA THR A 4 -9.57 1.69 -8.85
C THR A 4 -9.36 0.26 -9.35
N GLN A 5 -9.19 0.04 -10.66
CA GLN A 5 -8.85 -1.28 -11.20
C GLN A 5 -7.52 -1.80 -10.65
N LEU A 6 -6.51 -0.94 -10.53
CA LEU A 6 -5.22 -1.32 -9.95
C LEU A 6 -5.35 -1.71 -8.47
N LYS A 7 -6.14 -0.97 -7.68
CA LYS A 7 -6.44 -1.32 -6.27
C LYS A 7 -7.12 -2.69 -6.16
N TYR A 8 -8.01 -3.03 -7.09
CA TYR A 8 -8.64 -4.36 -7.11
C TYR A 8 -7.66 -5.47 -7.47
N VAL A 9 -6.77 -5.25 -8.45
CA VAL A 9 -5.69 -6.19 -8.76
C VAL A 9 -4.81 -6.44 -7.54
N LEU A 10 -4.39 -5.38 -6.84
CA LEU A 10 -3.58 -5.50 -5.63
C LEU A 10 -4.31 -6.31 -4.53
N ALA A 11 -5.61 -6.07 -4.33
CA ALA A 11 -6.40 -6.82 -3.37
C ALA A 11 -6.50 -8.32 -3.72
N VAL A 12 -6.72 -8.67 -4.99
CA VAL A 12 -6.75 -10.10 -5.39
C VAL A 12 -5.38 -10.74 -5.26
N ALA A 13 -4.31 -10.01 -5.58
CA ALA A 13 -2.94 -10.51 -5.39
C ALA A 13 -2.61 -10.77 -3.91
N GLU A 14 -3.09 -9.91 -2.99
CA GLU A 14 -2.91 -10.06 -1.55
C GLU A 14 -3.73 -11.23 -0.98
N TYR A 15 -5.00 -11.35 -1.36
CA TYR A 15 -5.91 -12.32 -0.76
C TYR A 15 -6.01 -13.66 -1.50
N GLN A 16 -5.47 -13.75 -2.72
CA GLN A 16 -5.51 -14.92 -3.60
C GLN A 16 -6.92 -15.51 -3.80
N ASN A 17 -7.95 -14.67 -3.62
CA ASN A 17 -9.35 -15.06 -3.65
C ASN A 17 -10.23 -13.83 -4.01
N PHE A 18 -10.99 -13.93 -5.10
CA PHE A 18 -11.83 -12.83 -5.59
C PHE A 18 -12.95 -12.44 -4.62
N THR A 19 -13.60 -13.41 -3.97
CA THR A 19 -14.67 -13.13 -3.00
C THR A 19 -14.11 -12.38 -1.79
N LYS A 20 -13.00 -12.87 -1.22
CA LYS A 20 -12.33 -12.22 -0.09
C LYS A 20 -11.80 -10.83 -0.45
N ALA A 21 -11.23 -10.68 -1.64
CA ALA A 21 -10.76 -9.37 -2.12
C ALA A 21 -11.92 -8.38 -2.31
N ALA A 22 -13.07 -8.83 -2.80
CA ALA A 22 -14.24 -7.98 -2.99
C ALA A 22 -14.81 -7.50 -1.64
N GLU A 23 -14.89 -8.39 -0.65
CA GLU A 23 -15.25 -8.02 0.73
C GLU A 23 -14.29 -6.97 1.31
N LYS A 24 -12.98 -7.14 1.12
CA LYS A 24 -11.94 -6.22 1.64
C LYS A 24 -11.88 -4.88 0.91
N THR A 25 -12.44 -4.80 -0.29
CA THR A 25 -12.53 -3.58 -1.09
C THR A 25 -13.94 -2.98 -1.13
N PHE A 26 -14.86 -3.52 -0.30
CA PHE A 26 -16.24 -3.04 -0.14
C PHE A 26 -17.05 -3.01 -1.45
N VAL A 27 -16.85 -4.00 -2.32
CA VAL A 27 -17.61 -4.16 -3.57
C VAL A 27 -18.11 -5.59 -3.72
N THR A 28 -19.03 -5.81 -4.67
CA THR A 28 -19.46 -7.16 -5.00
C THR A 28 -18.38 -7.90 -5.81
N GLN A 29 -18.30 -9.23 -5.64
CA GLN A 29 -17.37 -10.06 -6.41
C GLN A 29 -17.57 -9.93 -7.93
N PRO A 30 -18.81 -9.87 -8.48
CA PRO A 30 -19.00 -9.61 -9.91
C PRO A 30 -18.45 -8.26 -10.38
N THR A 31 -18.60 -7.20 -9.58
CA THR A 31 -18.04 -5.88 -9.89
C THR A 31 -16.52 -5.93 -9.96
N LEU A 32 -15.88 -6.52 -8.95
CA LEU A 32 -14.42 -6.62 -8.89
C LEU A 32 -13.87 -7.45 -10.06
N SER A 33 -14.48 -8.62 -10.32
CA SER A 33 -14.09 -9.50 -11.41
C SER A 33 -14.19 -8.82 -12.78
N MET A 34 -15.32 -8.14 -13.05
CA MET A 34 -15.52 -7.38 -14.28
C MET A 34 -14.47 -6.28 -14.47
N GLN A 35 -14.11 -5.56 -13.40
CA GLN A 35 -13.15 -4.46 -13.48
C GLN A 35 -11.73 -4.95 -13.75
N ILE A 36 -11.34 -6.08 -13.15
CA ILE A 36 -10.05 -6.74 -13.44
C ILE A 36 -10.06 -7.28 -14.87
N GLN A 37 -11.14 -7.95 -15.31
CA GLN A 37 -11.27 -8.44 -16.68
C GLN A 37 -11.10 -7.32 -17.71
N LYS A 38 -11.76 -6.17 -17.50
CA LYS A 38 -11.60 -5.01 -18.40
C LYS A 38 -10.16 -4.50 -18.49
N LEU A 39 -9.41 -4.58 -17.39
CA LEU A 39 -7.99 -4.20 -17.39
C LEU A 39 -7.14 -5.24 -18.13
N GLU A 40 -7.39 -6.53 -17.88
CA GLU A 40 -6.75 -7.65 -18.61
C GLU A 40 -7.01 -7.55 -20.12
N ASP A 41 -8.25 -7.24 -20.52
CA ASP A 41 -8.64 -7.06 -21.92
C ASP A 41 -7.98 -5.81 -22.54
N GLU A 42 -7.90 -4.70 -21.82
CA GLU A 42 -7.24 -3.48 -22.29
C GLU A 42 -5.73 -3.67 -22.50
N LEU A 43 -5.10 -4.50 -21.67
CA LEU A 43 -3.67 -4.82 -21.76
C LEU A 43 -3.36 -6.04 -22.64
N ASP A 44 -4.40 -6.72 -23.15
CA ASP A 44 -4.31 -7.98 -23.89
C ASP A 44 -3.48 -9.06 -23.17
N ILE A 45 -3.66 -9.18 -21.84
CA ILE A 45 -2.89 -10.10 -21.00
C ILE A 45 -3.71 -10.58 -19.80
N GLN A 46 -3.52 -11.84 -19.40
CA GLN A 46 -4.05 -12.35 -18.12
C GLN A 46 -3.07 -12.04 -16.98
N ILE A 47 -3.55 -11.35 -15.94
CA ILE A 47 -2.80 -11.05 -14.72
C ILE A 47 -2.89 -12.24 -13.75
N PHE A 48 -4.04 -12.91 -13.70
CA PHE A 48 -4.30 -14.03 -12.79
C PHE A 48 -4.49 -15.35 -13.53
N ASP A 49 -3.86 -16.42 -13.02
CA ASP A 49 -4.15 -17.79 -13.40
C ASP A 49 -5.33 -18.31 -12.56
N ARG A 50 -6.52 -18.30 -13.16
CA ARG A 50 -7.77 -18.73 -12.52
C ARG A 50 -7.95 -20.25 -12.49
N THR A 51 -7.06 -21.02 -13.14
CA THR A 51 -7.12 -22.48 -13.15
C THR A 51 -6.56 -23.09 -11.86
N LYS A 52 -5.71 -22.34 -11.16
CA LYS A 52 -5.10 -22.76 -9.89
C LYS A 52 -5.98 -22.45 -8.68
N LYS A 53 -5.82 -23.28 -7.65
CA LYS A 53 -6.46 -23.11 -6.33
C LYS A 53 -5.39 -23.27 -5.24
N PRO A 54 -5.01 -22.20 -4.52
CA PRO A 54 -5.51 -20.82 -4.62
C PRO A 54 -5.15 -20.15 -5.95
N ILE A 55 -5.80 -19.01 -6.25
CA ILE A 55 -5.51 -18.24 -7.47
C ILE A 55 -4.10 -17.68 -7.39
N GLU A 56 -3.37 -17.73 -8.50
CA GLU A 56 -1.99 -17.25 -8.58
C GLU A 56 -1.85 -16.16 -9.65
N LEU A 57 -0.74 -15.42 -9.59
CA LEU A 57 -0.36 -14.47 -10.63
C LEU A 57 0.30 -15.23 -11.79
N THR A 58 0.09 -14.74 -13.01
CA THR A 58 0.92 -15.16 -14.14
C THR A 58 2.33 -14.56 -14.02
N ASN A 59 3.28 -15.05 -14.82
CA ASN A 59 4.64 -14.49 -14.87
C ASN A 59 4.64 -12.98 -15.20
N VAL A 60 3.76 -12.57 -16.12
CA VAL A 60 3.58 -11.15 -16.47
C VAL A 60 2.74 -10.44 -15.40
N GLY A 61 1.73 -11.11 -14.84
CA GLY A 61 0.90 -10.59 -13.75
C GLY A 61 1.70 -10.16 -12.53
N THR A 62 2.75 -10.88 -12.18
CA THR A 62 3.68 -10.50 -11.09
C THR A 62 4.33 -9.14 -11.35
N LYS A 63 4.78 -8.89 -12.60
CA LYS A 63 5.38 -7.60 -12.99
C LYS A 63 4.34 -6.49 -13.00
N ILE A 64 3.12 -6.78 -13.48
CA ILE A 64 2.00 -5.82 -13.50
C ILE A 64 1.60 -5.43 -12.08
N VAL A 65 1.51 -6.39 -11.15
CA VAL A 65 1.19 -6.12 -9.74
C VAL A 65 2.22 -5.19 -9.11
N GLN A 66 3.52 -5.39 -9.39
CA GLN A 66 4.56 -4.48 -8.89
C GLN A 66 4.37 -3.06 -9.45
N GLN A 67 4.09 -2.94 -10.74
CA GLN A 67 3.84 -1.64 -11.36
C GLN A 67 2.55 -0.98 -10.84
N ALA A 68 1.50 -1.77 -10.61
CA ALA A 68 0.24 -1.31 -10.05
C ALA A 68 0.44 -0.74 -8.63
N ARG A 69 1.27 -1.40 -7.81
CA ARG A 69 1.64 -0.91 -6.48
C ARG A 69 2.32 0.46 -6.55
N ASN A 70 3.29 0.60 -7.44
CA ASN A 70 3.98 1.87 -7.66
C ASN A 70 3.01 2.98 -8.07
N ILE A 71 2.14 2.72 -9.06
CA ILE A 71 1.17 3.71 -9.55
C ILE A 71 0.19 4.14 -8.45
N VAL A 72 -0.34 3.18 -7.66
CA VAL A 72 -1.26 3.50 -6.56
C VAL A 72 -0.56 4.33 -5.48
N ASN A 73 0.70 4.00 -5.15
CA ASN A 73 1.50 4.76 -4.19
C ASN A 73 1.77 6.19 -4.67
N GLU A 74 2.20 6.38 -5.93
CA GLU A 74 2.40 7.72 -6.51
C GLU A 74 1.09 8.51 -6.58
N SER A 75 -0.04 7.84 -6.84
CA SER A 75 -1.33 8.51 -6.81
C SER A 75 -1.69 9.02 -5.42
N ASN A 76 -1.33 8.29 -4.36
CA ASN A 76 -1.57 8.74 -2.99
C ASN A 76 -0.65 9.93 -2.62
N ARG A 77 0.58 9.97 -3.14
CA ARG A 77 1.55 11.07 -2.92
C ARG A 77 1.08 12.42 -3.43
N MET A 78 0.09 12.48 -4.33
CA MET A 78 -0.49 13.76 -4.74
C MET A 78 -1.07 14.55 -3.56
N GLN A 79 -1.57 13.86 -2.52
CA GLN A 79 -2.05 14.54 -1.31
C GLN A 79 -0.88 15.18 -0.54
N ASP A 80 0.26 14.50 -0.45
CA ASP A 80 1.46 15.03 0.21
C ASP A 80 1.94 16.32 -0.48
N VAL A 81 1.91 16.36 -1.82
CA VAL A 81 2.26 17.57 -2.58
C VAL A 81 1.31 18.71 -2.26
N VAL A 82 0.00 18.45 -2.21
CA VAL A 82 -1.01 19.46 -1.87
C VAL A 82 -0.83 19.97 -0.44
N ASP A 83 -0.50 19.08 0.49
CA ASP A 83 -0.27 19.42 1.90
C ASP A 83 0.99 20.27 2.07
N GLN A 84 2.08 19.93 1.36
CA GLN A 84 3.31 20.73 1.32
C GLN A 84 3.06 22.15 0.81
N GLU A 85 2.36 22.30 -0.32
CA GLU A 85 2.03 23.63 -0.89
C GLU A 85 1.16 24.47 0.06
N LYS A 86 0.30 23.84 0.85
CA LYS A 86 -0.53 24.52 1.86
C LYS A 86 0.23 24.80 3.16
N GLY A 87 1.51 24.43 3.27
CA GLY A 87 2.29 24.51 4.50
C GLY A 87 1.73 23.63 5.61
N PHE A 88 0.94 22.61 5.28
CA PHE A 88 0.38 21.67 6.24
C PHE A 88 1.42 20.60 6.56
N VAL A 89 1.83 20.56 7.83
CA VAL A 89 2.67 19.48 8.37
C VAL A 89 1.83 18.68 9.36
N GLY A 90 1.22 17.62 8.86
CA GLY A 90 0.33 16.72 9.60
C GLY A 90 0.14 15.39 8.85
N GLY A 91 -0.76 14.53 9.35
CA GLY A 91 -0.98 13.19 8.78
C GLY A 91 -0.23 12.09 9.52
N GLU A 92 -0.29 10.85 9.03
CA GLU A 92 0.39 9.71 9.67
C GLU A 92 1.88 9.65 9.29
N PHE A 93 2.75 9.58 10.29
CA PHE A 93 4.19 9.37 10.09
C PHE A 93 4.61 8.06 10.76
N HIS A 94 4.99 7.07 9.95
CA HIS A 94 5.46 5.77 10.43
C HIS A 94 6.97 5.81 10.70
N LEU A 95 7.36 5.55 11.94
CA LEU A 95 8.73 5.51 12.42
C LEU A 95 9.08 4.09 12.85
N GLY A 96 9.91 3.41 12.06
CA GLY A 96 10.60 2.19 12.49
C GLY A 96 11.79 2.53 13.37
N ILE A 97 11.90 1.90 14.54
CA ILE A 97 13.01 2.12 15.47
C ILE A 97 13.57 0.79 15.98
N ILE A 98 14.89 0.67 16.03
CA ILE A 98 15.54 -0.52 16.55
C ILE A 98 15.47 -0.59 18.09
N PRO A 99 15.31 -1.79 18.69
CA PRO A 99 15.14 -1.94 20.13
C PRO A 99 16.24 -1.28 20.98
N THR A 100 17.48 -1.27 20.46
CA THR A 100 18.66 -0.81 21.20
C THR A 100 18.72 0.70 21.41
N VAL A 101 18.04 1.50 20.58
CA VAL A 101 18.03 2.98 20.69
C VAL A 101 16.69 3.52 21.17
N MET A 102 15.64 2.70 21.15
CA MET A 102 14.29 3.11 21.53
C MET A 102 14.21 3.67 22.96
N PRO A 103 14.77 3.06 24.01
CA PRO A 103 14.62 3.57 25.38
C PRO A 103 15.29 4.92 25.63
N THR A 104 16.32 5.26 24.84
CA THR A 104 17.16 6.45 25.05
C THR A 104 16.82 7.58 24.10
N LEU A 105 16.73 7.30 22.80
CA LEU A 105 16.57 8.33 21.77
C LEU A 105 15.10 8.74 21.59
N LEU A 106 14.17 7.78 21.65
CA LEU A 106 12.76 8.04 21.38
C LEU A 106 12.14 9.06 22.35
N PRO A 107 12.35 8.99 23.68
CA PRO A 107 11.78 9.99 24.59
C PRO A 107 12.28 11.42 24.31
N MET A 108 13.56 11.56 23.95
CA MET A 108 14.17 12.85 23.59
C MET A 108 13.57 13.42 22.30
N PHE A 109 13.37 12.55 21.30
CA PHE A 109 12.73 12.90 20.04
C PHE A 109 11.27 13.30 20.24
N LEU A 110 10.47 12.49 20.94
CA LEU A 110 9.04 12.69 21.15
C LEU A 110 8.72 14.04 21.80
N LYS A 111 9.51 14.45 22.80
CA LYS A 111 9.31 15.73 23.50
C LYS A 111 9.40 16.92 22.55
N THR A 112 10.33 16.89 21.61
CA THR A 112 10.54 17.98 20.65
C THR A 112 9.56 17.88 19.49
N PHE A 113 9.34 16.66 18.98
CA PHE A 113 8.54 16.39 17.79
C PHE A 113 7.06 16.73 17.99
N ASN A 114 6.45 16.25 19.08
CA ASN A 114 5.02 16.47 19.33
C ASN A 114 4.67 17.95 19.53
N ASN A 115 5.58 18.73 20.10
CA ASN A 115 5.41 20.17 20.26
C ASN A 115 5.51 20.93 18.94
N LYS A 116 6.45 20.52 18.07
CA LYS A 116 6.70 21.18 16.78
C LYS A 116 5.69 20.77 15.70
N PHE A 117 5.17 19.55 15.77
CA PHE A 117 4.30 18.96 14.76
C PHE A 117 3.03 18.34 15.38
N PRO A 118 2.18 19.14 16.04
CA PRO A 118 1.03 18.64 16.79
C PRO A 118 -0.04 17.98 15.91
N LYS A 119 0.00 18.20 14.60
CA LYS A 119 -0.93 17.60 13.63
C LYS A 119 -0.41 16.31 13.00
N VAL A 120 0.82 15.89 13.33
CA VAL A 120 1.39 14.63 12.86
C VAL A 120 1.03 13.52 13.85
N GLN A 121 0.39 12.47 13.34
CA GLN A 121 0.12 11.25 14.07
C GLN A 121 1.30 10.30 13.91
N LEU A 122 2.20 10.31 14.88
CA LEU A 122 3.36 9.43 14.90
C LEU A 122 2.94 7.98 15.21
N LYS A 123 3.23 7.05 14.29
CA LYS A 123 3.09 5.60 14.46
C LYS A 123 4.47 5.01 14.64
N ILE A 124 4.73 4.39 15.79
CA ILE A 124 6.05 3.86 16.12
C ILE A 124 5.96 2.34 16.07
N GLU A 125 6.87 1.72 15.33
CA GLU A 125 7.04 0.28 15.30
C GLU A 125 8.46 -0.08 15.75
N GLU A 126 8.56 -0.93 16.76
CA GLU A 126 9.82 -1.52 17.16
C GLU A 126 10.14 -2.68 16.19
N LEU A 127 11.27 -2.57 15.48
CA LEU A 127 11.64 -3.47 14.39
C LEU A 127 13.16 -3.70 14.37
N THR A 128 13.60 -4.88 13.96
CA THR A 128 15.02 -5.12 13.64
C THR A 128 15.45 -4.34 12.39
N THR A 129 16.76 -4.15 12.22
CA THR A 129 17.30 -3.45 11.04
C THR A 129 16.82 -4.07 9.72
N ASP A 130 16.80 -5.40 9.63
CA ASP A 130 16.40 -6.11 8.42
C ASP A 130 14.91 -5.89 8.11
N GLU A 131 14.05 -5.90 9.14
CA GLU A 131 12.63 -5.60 8.99
C GLU A 131 12.37 -4.16 8.54
N ILE A 132 13.12 -3.19 9.10
CA ILE A 132 13.04 -1.80 8.67
C ILE A 132 13.42 -1.68 7.19
N ILE A 133 14.54 -2.29 6.77
CA ILE A 133 14.99 -2.26 5.37
C ILE A 133 13.94 -2.88 4.44
N SER A 134 13.33 -4.00 4.83
CA SER A 134 12.27 -4.64 4.04
C SER A 134 11.00 -3.81 3.91
N LYS A 135 10.69 -2.92 4.86
CA LYS A 135 9.46 -2.11 4.88
C LYS A 135 9.60 -0.74 4.20
N ILE A 136 10.82 -0.23 4.05
CA ILE A 136 11.08 1.07 3.41
C ILE A 136 11.35 0.97 1.89
N GLN A 137 11.49 -0.25 1.36
CA GLN A 137 11.63 -0.55 -0.06
C GLN A 137 10.26 -0.71 -0.73
#